data_AF-A0A4S2LGV5-F1
#
_entry.id   AF-A0A4S2LGV5-F1
#
_cell.length_a   1.000
_cell.length_b   1.000
_cell.length_c   1.000
_cell.angle_alpha   90.00
_cell.angle_beta   90.00
_cell.angle_gamma   90.00
#
_symmetry.space_group_name_H-M   'P 1'
#
loop_
_entity.id
_entity.type
_entity.pdbx_description
1 polymer ?
#
loop_
_entity_poly.entity_id
_entity_poly.type
_entity_poly.pdbx_seq_one_letter_code
_entity_poly.pdbx_strand_id
1 'polypeptide(L)' 'MPKLSEKAKQAILTVFNEIDNGDGKLTADELFRYLNKNNDPFTTDEAKAFITVFDKDKNGTIDREEFINALAS' A
#
# COMPACT_ATOMS: atom_id res chain seq x y z
N MET A 1 -15.83 13.67 -7.57
CA MET A 1 -14.44 13.21 -7.29
C MET A 1 -13.64 13.38 -8.57
N PRO A 2 -12.47 14.06 -8.55
CA PRO A 2 -11.58 14.03 -9.71
C PRO A 2 -11.20 12.58 -9.97
N LYS A 3 -11.42 12.10 -11.20
CA LYS A 3 -10.94 10.78 -11.60
C LYS A 3 -9.42 10.82 -11.51
N LEU A 4 -8.83 9.91 -10.74
CA LEU A 4 -7.39 9.76 -10.71
C LEU A 4 -6.88 9.60 -12.14
N SER A 5 -5.93 10.44 -12.55
CA SER A 5 -5.36 10.34 -13.89
C SER A 5 -4.70 8.98 -14.08
N GLU A 6 -4.73 8.44 -15.30
CA GLU A 6 -4.11 7.14 -15.60
C GLU A 6 -2.61 7.13 -15.24
N LYS A 7 -1.93 8.28 -15.34
CA LYS A 7 -0.54 8.43 -14.91
C LYS A 7 -0.37 8.25 -13.39
N ALA A 8 -1.29 8.79 -12.58
CA ALA A 8 -1.26 8.63 -11.13
C ALA A 8 -1.59 7.19 -10.71
N LYS A 9 -2.57 6.55 -11.36
CA LYS A 9 -2.85 5.12 -11.15
C LYS A 9 -1.62 4.26 -11.47
N GLN A 10 -0.94 4.56 -12.58
CA GLN A 10 0.25 3.81 -12.98
C GLN A 10 1.39 3.97 -11.97
N ALA A 11 1.62 5.20 -11.46
CA ALA A 11 2.63 5.43 -10.43
C ALA A 11 2.31 4.68 -9.12
N ILE A 12 1.05 4.69 -8.71
CA ILE A 12 0.57 3.95 -7.52
C ILE A 12 0.77 2.45 -7.71
N LEU A 13 0.41 1.90 -8.86
CA LEU A 13 0.58 0.48 -9.18
C LEU A 13 2.05 0.07 -9.26
N THR A 14 2.93 0.97 -9.73
CA THR A 14 4.39 0.71 -9.69
C THR A 14 4.85 0.55 -8.26
N VAL A 15 4.49 1.48 -7.36
CA VAL A 15 4.84 1.38 -5.94
C VAL A 15 4.27 0.11 -5.31
N PHE A 16 3.01 -0.24 -5.60
CA PHE A 16 2.40 -1.49 -5.13
C PHE A 16 3.24 -2.71 -5.52
N ASN A 17 3.63 -2.82 -6.80
CA ASN A 17 4.41 -3.95 -7.29
C ASN A 17 5.85 -3.99 -6.74
N GLU A 18 6.39 -2.87 -6.26
CA GLU A 18 7.70 -2.84 -5.60
C GLU A 18 7.65 -3.38 -4.16
N ILE A 19 6.48 -3.31 -3.53
CA ILE A 19 6.25 -3.77 -2.15
C ILE A 19 5.77 -5.23 -2.15
N ASP A 20 4.84 -5.57 -3.05
CA ASP A 20 4.23 -6.90 -3.21
C ASP A 20 5.28 -7.99 -3.49
N ASN A 21 5.17 -9.14 -2.82
CA ASN A 21 6.02 -10.30 -3.10
C ASN A 21 5.61 -11.08 -4.37
N GLY A 22 4.52 -10.67 -5.02
CA GLY A 22 3.93 -11.31 -6.20
C GLY A 22 2.68 -12.14 -5.89
N ASP A 23 2.12 -12.04 -4.69
CA ASP A 23 0.87 -12.68 -4.29
C ASP A 23 -0.36 -11.77 -4.49
N GLY A 24 -0.14 -10.53 -4.93
CA GLY A 24 -1.19 -9.60 -5.35
C GLY A 24 -1.82 -8.82 -4.19
N LYS A 25 -1.23 -8.86 -3.01
CA LYS A 25 -1.69 -8.18 -1.79
C LYS A 25 -0.49 -7.65 -1.01
N LEU A 26 -0.71 -6.64 -0.18
CA LEU A 26 0.30 -6.08 0.70
C LEU A 26 -0.01 -6.42 2.15
N THR A 27 0.91 -7.13 2.77
CA THR A 27 0.93 -7.39 4.20
C THR A 27 1.68 -6.29 4.94
N ALA A 28 1.43 -6.18 6.25
CA ALA A 28 2.17 -5.25 7.11
C ALA A 28 3.69 -5.50 7.08
N ASP A 29 4.10 -6.77 6.92
CA ASP A 29 5.51 -7.17 6.88
C ASP A 29 6.19 -6.70 5.59
N GLU A 30 5.52 -6.82 4.44
CA GLU A 30 6.05 -6.34 3.16
C GLU A 30 6.20 -4.84 3.13
N LEU A 31 5.19 -4.12 3.62
CA LEU A 31 5.22 -2.68 3.76
C LEU A 31 6.36 -2.24 4.68
N PHE A 32 6.50 -2.90 5.84
CA PHE A 32 7.58 -2.62 6.78
C PHE A 32 8.97 -2.88 6.19
N ARG A 33 9.16 -3.98 5.45
CA ARG A 33 10.43 -4.31 4.79
C ARG A 33 10.78 -3.29 3.72
N TYR A 34 9.82 -2.89 2.88
CA TYR A 34 10.05 -1.89 1.83
C TYR A 34 10.45 -0.54 2.43
N LEU A 35 9.75 -0.08 3.47
CA LEU A 35 10.00 1.22 4.08
C LEU A 35 11.31 1.26 4.87
N ASN A 36 11.66 0.18 5.59
CA ASN A 36 12.96 0.08 6.26
C ASN A 36 14.14 -0.07 5.29
N LYS A 37 13.91 -0.55 4.07
CA LYS A 37 14.95 -0.65 3.03
C LYS A 37 15.35 0.72 2.47
N ASN A 38 14.49 1.74 2.61
CA ASN A 38 14.72 3.09 2.10
C ASN A 38 15.37 4.05 3.11
N ASN A 39 15.92 3.53 4.21
CA ASN A 39 16.64 4.31 5.24
C ASN A 39 15.78 5.37 5.96
N ASP A 40 14.46 5.30 5.80
CA ASP A 40 13.48 6.13 6.49
C ASP A 40 12.91 5.30 7.65
N PRO A 41 13.00 5.74 8.92
CA PRO A 41 12.60 4.93 10.07
C PRO A 41 11.07 4.85 10.16
N PHE A 42 10.49 3.96 9.37
CA PHE A 42 9.08 3.62 9.43
C PHE A 42 8.89 2.52 10.48
N THR A 43 8.14 2.86 11.52
CA THR A 43 7.90 1.96 12.64
C THR A 43 6.87 0.88 12.28
N THR A 44 6.91 -0.24 13.00
CA THR A 44 5.91 -1.31 12.84
C THR A 44 4.49 -0.80 13.17
N ASP A 45 4.36 0.19 14.05
CA ASP A 45 3.07 0.77 14.42
C ASP A 45 2.50 1.65 13.29
N GLU A 46 3.35 2.38 12.57
CA GLU A 46 2.93 3.13 11.38
C GLU A 46 2.52 2.18 10.25
N ALA A 47 3.21 1.05 10.07
CA ALA A 47 2.82 0.03 9.08
C ALA A 47 1.46 -0.59 9.41
N LYS A 48 1.21 -0.89 10.69
CA LYS A 48 -0.10 -1.39 11.16
C LYS A 48 -1.19 -0.34 11.03
N ALA A 49 -0.90 0.92 11.36
CA ALA A 49 -1.84 2.02 11.19
C ALA A 49 -2.21 2.20 9.71
N PHE A 50 -1.23 2.10 8.81
CA PHE A 50 -1.44 2.13 7.37
C PHE A 50 -2.40 1.00 6.95
N ILE A 51 -2.10 -0.25 7.29
CA ILE A 51 -2.99 -1.41 7.00
C ILE A 51 -4.39 -1.14 7.54
N THR A 52 -4.54 -0.70 8.78
CA THR A 52 -5.85 -0.48 9.41
C THR A 52 -6.71 0.58 8.72
N VAL A 53 -6.09 1.58 8.09
CA VAL A 53 -6.81 2.67 7.40
C VAL A 53 -7.31 2.23 6.02
N PHE A 54 -6.57 1.35 5.37
CA PHE A 54 -6.74 1.02 3.96
C PHE A 54 -7.38 -0.36 3.72
N ASP A 55 -7.22 -1.29 4.65
CA ASP A 55 -7.90 -2.60 4.69
C ASP A 55 -9.41 -2.41 4.96
N LYS A 56 -10.20 -2.34 3.88
CA LYS A 56 -11.64 -2.09 3.93
C LYS A 56 -12.41 -3.35 4.28
N ASP A 57 -11.95 -4.49 3.79
CA ASP A 57 -12.60 -5.78 4.03
C ASP A 57 -12.17 -6.44 5.36
N LYS A 58 -11.13 -5.89 6.01
CA LYS A 58 -10.54 -6.35 7.28
C LYS A 58 -9.92 -7.74 7.19
N ASN A 59 -9.37 -8.08 6.02
CA ASN A 59 -8.70 -9.36 5.80
C ASN A 59 -7.25 -9.39 6.31
N GLY A 60 -6.72 -8.24 6.77
CA GLY A 60 -5.37 -8.08 7.30
C GLY A 60 -4.30 -7.79 6.24
N THR A 61 -4.71 -7.57 4.99
CA THR A 61 -3.87 -7.23 3.84
C THR A 61 -4.52 -6.12 3.02
N ILE A 62 -3.76 -5.45 2.16
CA ILE A 62 -4.29 -4.45 1.22
C ILE A 62 -4.20 -5.00 -0.19
N ASP A 63 -5.33 -5.12 -0.88
CA ASP A 63 -5.33 -5.47 -2.30
C ASP A 63 -5.09 -4.24 -3.21
N ARG A 64 -4.96 -4.48 -4.52
CA ARG A 64 -4.70 -3.42 -5.50
C ARG A 64 -5.80 -2.36 -5.54
N GLU A 65 -7.06 -2.75 -5.40
CA GLU A 65 -8.19 -1.82 -5.43
C GLU A 65 -8.21 -0.97 -4.18
N GLU A 66 -8.01 -1.58 -3.01
CA GLU A 66 -7.88 -0.90 -1.73
C GLU A 66 -6.73 0.11 -1.74
N PHE A 67 -5.57 -0.25 -2.30
CA PHE A 67 -4.41 0.64 -2.41
C PHE A 67 -4.63 1.82 -3.39
N ILE A 68 -5.35 1.60 -4.49
CA ILE A 68 -5.72 2.70 -5.41
C ILE A 68 -6.73 3.62 -4.72
N ASN A 69 -7.77 3.06 -4.10
CA ASN A 69 -8.82 3.83 -3.44
C ASN A 69 -8.26 4.65 -2.26
N ALA A 70 -7.30 4.08 -1.53
CA ALA A 70 -6.52 4.72 -0.49
C ALA A 70 -5.85 6.02 -0.93
N LEU A 71 -5.14 5.97 -2.06
CA LEU A 71 -4.33 7.07 -2.58
C LEU A 71 -5.11 7.99 -3.56
N ALA A 72 -6.32 7.59 -3.94
CA ALA A 72 -7.20 8.34 -4.82
C ALA A 72 -8.25 9.21 -4.10
N SER A 73 -8.28 9.16 -2.77
CA SER A 73 -9.23 9.91 -1.93
C SER A 73 -8.89 11.39 -1.81
#